data_AF-A0A4Y7T3B8-F1
#
_entry.id   AF-A0A4Y7T3B8-F1
#
_cell.length_a   1.000
_cell.length_b   1.000
_cell.length_c   1.000
_cell.angle_alpha   90.00
_cell.angle_beta   90.00
_cell.angle_gamma   90.00
#
_symmetry.space_group_name_H-M   'P 1'
#
loop_
_entity.id
_entity.type
_entity.pdbx_description
1 polymer ?
#
loop_
_entity_poly.entity_id
_entity_poly.type
_entity_poly.pdbx_seq_one_letter_code
_entity_poly.pdbx_strand_id
1 'polypeptide(L)'
;MAMSAKQIDALAEAVAMWRMQEYIMVSFFCLYVCYYVTTLAEEVSIILPQKWNRGKTLYLIIRHGTLVYIALQLSRDWRNYFVMSPAGIQYLVAIIILSCGVPLVNAIILIVSVFQYPAGVLGPLPVELGYPCYFPSIATLADTTIFTAGSGIRAYASLVATTLLALLGALTLAIRYRGQRGGLVNVICRDGGSHYLSLLGRPR
;
A
#
# COMPACT_ATOMS: atom_id res chain seq x y z
N MET A 1 23.91 0.96 31.69
CA MET A 1 24.98 1.57 30.86
C MET A 1 24.51 2.96 30.44
N ALA A 2 25.26 4.01 30.76
CA ALA A 2 24.96 5.36 30.26
C ALA A 2 25.44 5.47 28.81
N MET A 3 24.62 6.05 27.92
CA MET A 3 25.05 6.36 26.55
C MET A 3 26.12 7.45 26.56
N SER A 4 27.14 7.29 25.73
CA SER A 4 28.17 8.32 25.53
C SER A 4 27.62 9.49 24.71
N ALA A 5 28.19 10.69 24.87
CA ALA A 5 27.78 11.89 24.13
C ALA A 5 27.76 11.67 22.61
N LYS A 6 28.78 10.96 22.08
CA LYS A 6 28.85 10.61 20.65
C LYS A 6 27.66 9.75 20.18
N GLN A 7 27.16 8.85 21.02
CA GLN A 7 25.99 8.03 20.68
C GLN A 7 24.69 8.84 20.72
N ILE A 8 24.61 9.85 21.58
CA ILE A 8 23.46 10.76 21.65
C ILE A 8 23.40 11.61 20.37
N ASP A 9 24.52 12.18 19.95
CA ASP A 9 24.60 13.00 18.74
C ASP A 9 24.27 12.18 17.48
N ALA A 10 24.84 10.97 17.36
CA ALA A 10 24.55 10.07 16.25
C ALA A 10 23.06 9.67 16.19
N LEU A 11 22.42 9.46 17.34
CA LEU A 11 20.99 9.17 17.40
C LEU A 11 20.15 10.38 16.99
N ALA A 12 20.52 11.59 17.45
CA ALA A 12 19.81 12.81 17.10
C ALA A 12 19.85 13.07 15.59
N GLU A 13 21.01 12.87 14.95
CA GLU A 13 21.18 12.99 13.51
C GLU A 13 20.33 11.96 12.74
N ALA A 14 20.34 10.69 13.18
CA ALA A 14 19.52 9.64 12.58
C ALA A 14 18.01 9.96 12.67
N VAL A 15 17.55 10.50 13.80
CA VAL A 15 16.14 10.90 13.99
C VAL A 15 15.78 12.09 13.09
N ALA A 16 16.67 13.08 12.96
CA ALA A 16 16.45 14.23 12.09
C ALA A 16 16.34 13.81 10.62
N MET A 17 17.22 12.91 10.17
CA MET A 17 17.19 12.34 8.83
C MET A 17 15.87 11.59 8.57
N TRP A 18 15.43 10.76 9.53
CA TRP A 18 14.19 10.00 9.41
C TRP A 18 12.95 10.91 9.28
N ARG A 19 12.88 11.98 10.08
CA ARG A 19 11.81 12.98 9.98
C ARG A 19 11.79 13.70 8.63
N MET A 20 12.95 14.07 8.09
CA MET A 20 13.01 14.67 6.76
C MET A 20 12.45 13.72 5.69
N GLN A 21 12.79 12.44 5.76
CA GLN A 21 12.26 11.44 4.85
C GLN A 21 10.72 11.31 4.96
N GLU A 22 10.16 11.35 6.16
CA GLU A 22 8.71 11.34 6.36
C GLU A 22 8.02 12.56 5.72
N TYR A 23 8.55 13.77 5.92
CA TYR A 23 7.96 14.98 5.33
C TYR A 23 7.97 14.95 3.80
N ILE A 24 9.05 14.45 3.22
CA ILE A 24 9.15 14.25 1.78
C ILE A 24 8.07 13.25 1.31
N MET A 25 7.96 12.10 1.97
CA MET A 25 6.98 11.07 1.63
C MET A 25 5.54 11.58 1.70
N VAL A 26 5.18 12.30 2.77
CA VAL A 26 3.82 12.86 2.97
C VAL A 26 3.50 13.88 1.88
N SER A 27 4.47 14.69 1.48
CA SER A 27 4.30 15.66 0.38
C SER A 27 3.97 14.94 -0.93
N PHE A 28 4.67 13.84 -1.24
CA PHE A 28 4.37 13.00 -2.40
C PHE A 28 3.01 12.31 -2.32
N PHE A 29 2.60 11.83 -1.13
CA PHE A 29 1.27 11.26 -0.93
C PHE A 29 0.17 12.29 -1.17
N CYS A 30 0.35 13.52 -0.69
CA CYS A 30 -0.59 14.61 -0.93
C CYS A 30 -0.70 14.94 -2.43
N LEU A 31 0.44 15.08 -3.12
CA LEU A 31 0.46 15.28 -4.57
C LEU A 31 -0.24 14.15 -5.33
N TYR A 32 0.01 12.90 -4.95
CA TYR A 32 -0.62 11.73 -5.57
C TYR A 32 -2.14 11.72 -5.35
N VAL A 33 -2.60 12.01 -4.13
CA VAL A 33 -4.04 12.08 -3.80
C VAL A 33 -4.70 13.22 -4.58
N CYS A 34 -4.06 14.41 -4.64
CA CYS A 34 -4.56 15.53 -5.44
C CYS A 34 -4.67 15.16 -6.92
N TYR A 35 -3.61 14.59 -7.50
CA TYR A 35 -3.62 14.09 -8.89
C TYR A 35 -4.70 13.04 -9.12
N TYR A 36 -4.86 12.11 -8.19
CA TYR A 36 -5.89 11.08 -8.27
C TYR A 36 -7.28 11.70 -8.28
N VAL A 37 -7.58 12.61 -7.34
CA VAL A 37 -8.90 13.24 -7.23
C VAL A 37 -9.23 14.07 -8.47
N THR A 38 -8.26 14.78 -9.04
CA THR A 38 -8.48 15.59 -10.25
C THR A 38 -8.69 14.77 -11.51
N THR A 39 -8.09 13.57 -11.59
CA THR A 39 -8.19 12.70 -12.78
C THR A 39 -9.24 11.60 -12.66
N LEU A 40 -9.76 11.36 -11.45
CA LEU A 40 -10.74 10.30 -11.18
C LEU A 40 -12.00 10.41 -12.05
N ALA A 41 -12.51 11.64 -12.25
CA ALA A 41 -13.72 11.86 -13.02
C ALA A 41 -13.55 11.44 -14.50
N GLU A 42 -12.42 11.80 -15.09
CA GLU A 42 -12.07 11.43 -16.46
C GLU A 42 -11.89 9.90 -16.59
N GLU A 43 -11.12 9.29 -15.68
CA GLU A 43 -10.88 7.84 -15.71
C GLU A 43 -12.15 7.02 -15.53
N VAL A 44 -13.02 7.40 -14.59
CA VAL A 44 -14.30 6.72 -14.39
C VAL A 44 -15.16 6.83 -15.64
N SER A 45 -15.14 7.97 -16.35
CA SER A 45 -15.90 8.14 -17.60
C SER A 45 -15.42 7.20 -18.72
N ILE A 46 -14.13 6.89 -18.77
CA ILE A 46 -13.53 6.00 -19.79
C ILE A 46 -13.69 4.53 -19.41
N ILE A 47 -13.46 4.19 -18.15
CA ILE A 47 -13.34 2.80 -17.70
C ILE A 47 -14.70 2.18 -17.43
N LEU A 48 -15.63 2.92 -16.82
CA LEU A 48 -16.95 2.39 -16.44
C LEU A 48 -17.72 1.77 -17.62
N PRO A 49 -17.83 2.40 -18.81
CA PRO A 49 -18.61 1.83 -19.94
C PRO A 49 -17.94 0.62 -20.61
N GLN A 50 -16.65 0.38 -20.37
CA GLN A 50 -15.97 -0.78 -20.96
C GLN A 50 -16.40 -2.10 -20.30
N LYS A 51 -16.56 -3.15 -21.12
CA LYS A 51 -16.79 -4.52 -20.64
C LYS A 51 -15.64 -4.96 -19.72
N TRP A 52 -16.00 -5.67 -18.66
CA TRP A 52 -15.03 -6.20 -17.69
C TRP A 52 -14.08 -7.19 -18.37
N ASN A 53 -12.79 -6.90 -18.29
CA ASN A 53 -11.71 -7.74 -18.79
C ASN A 53 -10.54 -7.75 -17.77
N ARG A 54 -9.57 -8.65 -17.97
CA ARG A 54 -8.40 -8.77 -17.08
C ARG A 54 -7.57 -7.48 -17.03
N GLY A 55 -7.49 -6.74 -18.13
CA GLY A 55 -6.76 -5.46 -18.21
C GLY A 55 -7.37 -4.39 -17.30
N LYS A 56 -8.69 -4.27 -17.26
CA LYS A 56 -9.44 -3.36 -16.39
C LYS A 56 -9.27 -3.73 -14.92
N THR A 57 -9.29 -5.01 -14.59
CA THR A 57 -8.99 -5.47 -13.22
C THR A 57 -7.58 -5.08 -12.81
N LEU A 58 -6.58 -5.35 -13.65
CA LEU A 58 -5.19 -5.01 -13.37
C LEU A 58 -5.01 -3.49 -13.20
N TYR A 59 -5.63 -2.71 -14.09
CA TYR A 59 -5.62 -1.27 -14.01
C TYR A 59 -6.23 -0.76 -12.69
N LEU A 60 -7.40 -1.28 -12.27
CA LEU A 60 -8.05 -0.88 -11.03
C LEU A 60 -7.18 -1.19 -9.80
N ILE A 61 -6.48 -2.33 -9.80
CA ILE A 61 -5.57 -2.72 -8.71
C ILE A 61 -4.39 -1.75 -8.63
N ILE A 62 -3.75 -1.43 -9.75
CA ILE A 62 -2.59 -0.53 -9.76
C ILE A 62 -3.01 0.88 -9.34
N ARG A 63 -4.14 1.35 -9.90
CA ARG A 63 -4.64 2.72 -9.71
C ARG A 63 -5.15 2.94 -8.28
N HIS A 64 -6.07 2.10 -7.81
CA HIS A 64 -6.70 2.27 -6.50
C HIS A 64 -5.90 1.63 -5.36
N GLY A 65 -5.09 0.61 -5.64
CA GLY A 65 -4.24 -0.05 -4.64
C GLY A 65 -3.23 0.90 -4.01
N THR A 66 -2.71 1.86 -4.78
CA THR A 66 -1.78 2.88 -4.26
C THR A 66 -2.46 3.78 -3.22
N LEU A 67 -3.73 4.15 -3.40
CA LEU A 67 -4.48 4.92 -2.39
C LEU A 67 -4.74 4.11 -1.13
N VAL A 68 -5.10 2.83 -1.28
CA VAL A 68 -5.30 1.94 -0.13
C VAL A 68 -4.00 1.78 0.65
N TYR A 69 -2.87 1.65 -0.05
CA TYR A 69 -1.54 1.61 0.56
C TYR A 69 -1.24 2.89 1.34
N ILE A 70 -1.46 4.07 0.74
CA ILE A 70 -1.25 5.37 1.42
C ILE A 70 -2.13 5.47 2.67
N ALA A 71 -3.41 5.12 2.57
CA ALA A 71 -4.34 5.18 3.70
C ALA A 71 -3.93 4.25 4.85
N LEU A 72 -3.50 3.02 4.53
CA LEU A 72 -3.01 2.06 5.52
C LEU A 72 -1.72 2.54 6.17
N GLN A 73 -0.79 3.08 5.37
CA GLN A 73 0.49 3.56 5.87
C GLN A 73 0.32 4.76 6.80
N LEU A 74 -0.50 5.74 6.42
CA LEU A 74 -0.86 6.86 7.28
C LEU A 74 -1.57 6.38 8.57
N SER A 75 -2.43 5.37 8.48
CA SER A 75 -3.11 4.83 9.65
C SER A 75 -2.17 4.12 10.64
N ARG A 76 -1.12 3.46 10.13
CA ARG A 76 -0.14 2.70 10.92
C ARG A 76 0.93 3.59 11.54
N ASP A 77 1.49 4.49 10.72
CA ASP A 77 2.71 5.22 11.07
C ASP A 77 2.40 6.57 11.76
N TRP A 78 1.21 7.14 11.54
CA TRP A 78 0.81 8.39 12.21
C TRP A 78 0.02 8.11 13.48
N ARG A 79 0.43 8.76 14.58
CA ARG A 79 -0.29 8.72 15.86
C ARG A 79 -1.71 9.28 15.67
N ASN A 80 -2.68 8.39 15.62
CA ASN A 80 -4.08 8.74 15.58
C ASN A 80 -4.63 8.80 17.02
N TYR A 81 -5.14 9.96 17.43
CA TYR A 81 -5.80 10.16 18.73
C TYR A 81 -7.29 9.79 18.72
N PHE A 82 -7.69 8.85 17.87
CA PHE A 82 -9.09 8.42 17.80
C PHE A 82 -9.44 7.61 19.06
N VAL A 83 -10.42 8.10 19.82
CA VAL A 83 -11.03 7.34 20.92
C VAL A 83 -11.91 6.25 20.31
N MET A 84 -11.36 5.04 20.16
CA MET A 84 -12.08 3.89 19.61
C MET A 84 -12.72 3.06 20.71
N SER A 85 -13.92 2.53 20.45
CA SER A 85 -14.59 1.59 21.35
C SER A 85 -13.84 0.25 21.42
N PRO A 86 -13.93 -0.51 22.53
CA PRO A 86 -13.24 -1.80 22.67
C PRO A 86 -13.56 -2.81 21.55
N ALA A 87 -14.80 -2.82 21.05
CA ALA A 87 -15.19 -3.65 19.91
C ALA A 87 -14.50 -3.19 18.60
N GLY A 88 -14.38 -1.87 18.38
CA GLY A 88 -13.65 -1.30 17.25
C GLY A 88 -12.17 -1.71 17.25
N ILE A 89 -11.55 -1.79 18.42
CA ILE A 89 -10.14 -2.21 18.58
C ILE A 89 -9.95 -3.66 18.10
N GLN A 90 -10.86 -4.59 18.43
CA GLN A 90 -10.74 -5.99 18.00
C GLN A 90 -10.80 -6.13 16.48
N TYR A 91 -11.72 -5.41 15.82
CA TYR A 91 -11.81 -5.41 14.36
C TYR A 91 -10.59 -4.75 13.72
N LEU A 92 -10.08 -3.66 14.29
CA LEU A 92 -8.93 -2.96 13.74
C LEU A 92 -7.64 -3.77 13.91
N VAL A 93 -7.46 -4.45 15.04
CA VAL A 93 -6.36 -5.41 15.26
C VAL A 93 -6.46 -6.56 14.26
N ALA A 94 -7.65 -7.13 14.04
CA ALA A 94 -7.84 -8.19 13.05
C ALA A 94 -7.51 -7.69 11.63
N ILE A 95 -7.94 -6.48 11.26
CA ILE A 95 -7.63 -5.87 9.97
C ILE A 95 -6.12 -5.62 9.83
N ILE A 96 -5.45 -5.10 10.87
CA ILE A 96 -4.00 -4.88 10.86
C ILE A 96 -3.26 -6.20 10.72
N ILE A 97 -3.64 -7.24 11.47
CA ILE A 97 -3.01 -8.56 11.37
C ILE A 97 -3.20 -9.12 9.96
N LEU A 98 -4.41 -8.99 9.40
CA LEU A 98 -4.73 -9.48 8.06
C LEU A 98 -4.00 -8.67 6.97
N SER A 99 -3.87 -7.34 7.12
CA SER A 99 -3.24 -6.46 6.14
C SER A 99 -1.72 -6.44 6.24
N CYS A 100 -1.17 -6.51 7.45
CA CYS A 100 0.27 -6.35 7.72
C CYS A 100 0.98 -7.69 7.97
N GLY A 101 0.28 -8.76 8.34
CA GLY A 101 0.89 -10.05 8.62
C GLY A 101 1.63 -10.63 7.40
N VAL A 102 0.98 -10.64 6.23
CA VAL A 102 1.60 -11.17 5.00
C VAL A 102 2.78 -10.31 4.53
N PRO A 103 2.69 -8.96 4.46
CA PRO A 103 3.85 -8.11 4.19
C PRO A 103 5.00 -8.27 5.19
N LEU A 104 4.70 -8.42 6.48
CA LEU A 104 5.70 -8.57 7.52
C LEU A 104 6.47 -9.89 7.39
N VAL A 105 5.77 -11.00 7.11
CA VAL A 105 6.41 -12.28 6.81
C VAL A 105 7.29 -12.18 5.56
N ASN A 106 6.81 -11.53 4.50
CA ASN A 106 7.62 -11.30 3.30
C ASN A 106 8.87 -10.46 3.60
N ALA A 107 8.74 -9.41 4.42
CA ALA A 107 9.86 -8.56 4.82
C ALA A 107 10.91 -9.33 5.63
N ILE A 108 10.47 -10.16 6.59
CA ILE A 108 11.38 -11.01 7.38
C ILE A 108 12.14 -11.98 6.46
N ILE A 109 11.44 -12.63 5.54
CA ILE A 109 12.08 -13.58 4.63
C ILE A 109 13.08 -12.89 3.71
N LEU A 110 12.74 -11.70 3.20
CA LEU A 110 13.67 -10.87 2.42
C LEU A 110 14.95 -10.57 3.22
N ILE A 111 14.81 -10.11 4.46
CA ILE A 111 15.93 -9.76 5.33
C ILE A 111 16.80 -11.00 5.59
N VAL A 112 16.19 -12.12 5.96
CA VAL A 112 16.92 -13.37 6.22
C VAL A 112 17.61 -13.86 4.95
N SER A 113 16.99 -13.76 3.78
CA SER A 113 17.62 -14.10 2.49
C SER A 113 18.86 -13.26 2.20
N VAL A 114 18.85 -11.96 2.55
CA VAL A 114 20.04 -11.10 2.39
C VAL A 114 21.17 -11.54 3.32
N PHE A 115 20.86 -11.94 4.56
CA PHE A 115 21.87 -12.44 5.50
C PHE A 115 22.40 -13.83 5.17
N GLN A 116 21.57 -14.72 4.61
CA GLN A 116 21.98 -16.07 4.22
C GLN A 116 22.83 -16.10 2.95
N TYR A 117 22.75 -15.06 2.10
CA TYR A 117 23.49 -15.03 0.84
C TYR A 117 25.00 -14.88 1.11
N PRO A 118 25.84 -15.85 0.70
CA PRO A 118 27.27 -15.79 0.95
C PRO A 118 27.91 -14.67 0.13
N ALA A 119 28.90 -13.98 0.71
CA ALA A 119 29.70 -13.01 -0.02
C ALA A 119 30.52 -13.73 -1.09
N GLY A 120 30.19 -13.48 -2.37
CA GLY A 120 30.94 -14.00 -3.51
C GLY A 120 32.16 -13.14 -3.82
N VAL A 121 33.18 -13.75 -4.42
CA VAL A 121 34.34 -13.01 -4.94
C VAL A 121 33.88 -12.10 -6.08
N LEU A 122 34.14 -10.80 -5.96
CA LEU A 122 33.80 -9.83 -6.99
C LEU A 122 34.66 -10.06 -8.24
N GLY A 123 34.03 -9.99 -9.41
CA GLY A 123 34.77 -9.91 -10.67
C GLY A 123 35.58 -8.61 -10.78
N PRO A 124 36.53 -8.50 -11.72
CA PRO A 124 37.40 -7.33 -11.85
C PRO A 124 36.62 -6.04 -12.17
N LEU A 125 35.57 -6.13 -13.00
CA LEU A 125 34.79 -4.97 -13.43
C LEU A 125 34.09 -4.21 -12.28
N PRO A 126 33.32 -4.85 -11.36
CA PRO A 126 32.68 -4.14 -10.25
C PRO A 126 33.67 -3.56 -9.23
N VAL A 127 34.87 -4.14 -9.10
CA VAL A 127 35.94 -3.59 -8.25
C VAL A 127 36.48 -2.28 -8.84
N GLU A 128 36.75 -2.25 -10.14
CA GLU A 128 37.18 -1.03 -10.86
C GLU A 128 36.12 0.07 -10.82
N LEU A 129 34.84 -0.30 -10.82
CA LEU A 129 33.71 0.64 -10.66
C LEU A 129 33.47 1.08 -9.20
N GLY A 130 34.26 0.57 -8.24
CA GLY A 130 34.15 0.93 -6.84
C GLY A 130 32.90 0.42 -6.12
N TYR A 131 32.24 -0.63 -6.65
CA TYR A 131 31.07 -1.20 -5.99
C TYR A 131 31.50 -2.04 -4.78
N PRO A 132 30.99 -1.75 -3.57
CA PRO A 132 31.37 -2.48 -2.37
C PRO A 132 30.78 -3.90 -2.32
N CYS A 133 29.72 -4.17 -3.09
CA CYS A 133 29.04 -5.46 -3.13
C CYS A 133 28.32 -5.70 -4.46
N TYR A 134 28.27 -6.96 -4.91
CA TYR A 134 27.51 -7.37 -6.10
C TYR A 134 26.08 -7.71 -5.70
N PHE A 135 25.11 -7.17 -6.43
CA PHE A 135 23.69 -7.49 -6.23
C PHE A 135 23.36 -8.81 -6.93
N PRO A 136 22.94 -9.87 -6.22
CA PRO A 136 22.66 -11.16 -6.84
C PRO A 136 21.47 -11.07 -7.79
N SER A 137 21.50 -11.88 -8.85
CA SER A 137 20.31 -12.03 -9.71
C SER A 137 19.18 -12.70 -8.91
N ILE A 138 17.93 -12.38 -9.23
CA ILE A 138 16.76 -12.94 -8.51
C ILE A 138 16.73 -14.47 -8.63
N ALA A 139 17.15 -15.03 -9.78
CA ALA A 139 17.23 -16.47 -9.98
C ALA A 139 18.25 -17.11 -9.02
N THR A 140 19.46 -16.53 -8.92
CA THR A 140 20.49 -17.03 -8.00
C THR A 140 20.05 -16.92 -6.54
N LEU A 141 19.40 -15.81 -6.16
CA LEU A 141 18.87 -15.62 -4.80
C LEU A 141 17.77 -16.65 -4.47
N ALA A 142 16.94 -16.99 -5.47
CA ALA A 142 15.87 -17.96 -5.36
C ALA A 142 16.38 -19.41 -5.18
N ASP A 143 17.50 -19.75 -5.81
CA ASP A 143 18.10 -21.09 -5.74
C ASP A 143 18.96 -21.31 -4.49
N THR A 144 19.55 -20.23 -3.96
CA THR A 144 20.56 -20.32 -2.87
C THR A 144 20.03 -19.98 -1.48
N THR A 145 18.87 -19.33 -1.36
CA THR A 145 18.34 -18.85 -0.08
C THR A 145 16.89 -19.27 0.15
N ILE A 146 16.36 -19.01 1.34
CA ILE A 146 14.94 -19.24 1.66
C ILE A 146 13.97 -18.28 0.96
N PHE A 147 14.42 -17.48 -0.01
CA PHE A 147 13.61 -16.44 -0.66
C PHE A 147 12.32 -17.03 -1.27
N THR A 148 12.43 -18.21 -1.87
CA THR A 148 11.31 -18.95 -2.48
C THR A 148 10.53 -19.81 -1.48
N ALA A 149 11.02 -19.98 -0.25
CA ALA A 149 10.42 -20.88 0.73
C ALA A 149 8.99 -20.47 1.06
N GLY A 150 8.01 -21.29 0.67
CA GLY A 150 6.60 -21.00 0.90
C GLY A 150 6.02 -19.88 0.03
N SER A 151 6.65 -19.52 -1.10
CA SER A 151 6.14 -18.49 -2.02
C SER A 151 4.67 -18.72 -2.43
N GLY A 152 4.30 -19.97 -2.73
CA GLY A 152 2.91 -20.36 -3.04
C GLY A 152 1.95 -20.13 -1.87
N ILE A 153 2.35 -20.49 -0.65
CA ILE A 153 1.54 -20.29 0.56
C ILE A 153 1.36 -18.79 0.83
N ARG A 154 2.42 -17.99 0.69
CA ARG A 154 2.37 -16.53 0.89
C ARG A 154 1.50 -15.84 -0.16
N ALA A 155 1.61 -16.26 -1.43
CA ALA A 155 0.76 -15.75 -2.51
C ALA A 155 -0.71 -16.08 -2.27
N TYR A 156 -1.01 -17.32 -1.86
CA TYR A 156 -2.37 -17.74 -1.50
C TYR A 156 -2.90 -16.95 -0.31
N ALA A 157 -2.12 -16.82 0.77
CA ALA A 157 -2.49 -16.04 1.94
C ALA A 157 -2.76 -14.56 1.59
N SER A 158 -1.93 -13.95 0.73
CA SER A 158 -2.15 -12.59 0.24
C SER A 158 -3.45 -12.45 -0.55
N LEU A 159 -3.75 -13.43 -1.42
CA LEU A 159 -4.98 -13.44 -2.22
C LEU A 159 -6.23 -13.59 -1.33
N VAL A 160 -6.16 -14.49 -0.34
CA VAL A 160 -7.25 -14.69 0.62
C VAL A 160 -7.45 -13.43 1.46
N ALA A 161 -6.40 -12.85 2.01
CA ALA A 161 -6.48 -11.62 2.81
C ALA A 161 -7.08 -10.46 2.01
N THR A 162 -6.64 -10.24 0.77
CA THR A 162 -7.18 -9.18 -0.10
C THR A 162 -8.64 -9.40 -0.46
N THR A 163 -9.04 -10.66 -0.72
CA THR A 163 -10.43 -11.03 -1.01
C THR A 163 -11.33 -10.79 0.21
N LEU A 164 -10.88 -11.18 1.41
CA LEU A 164 -11.63 -10.97 2.65
C LEU A 164 -11.79 -9.48 2.97
N LEU A 165 -10.73 -8.68 2.83
CA LEU A 165 -10.79 -7.22 3.03
C LEU A 165 -11.74 -6.56 2.02
N ALA A 166 -11.72 -6.98 0.76
CA ALA A 166 -12.62 -6.47 -0.26
C ALA A 166 -14.09 -6.80 0.04
N LEU A 167 -14.38 -8.05 0.44
CA LEU A 167 -15.72 -8.47 0.86
C LEU A 167 -16.19 -7.71 2.10
N LEU A 168 -15.31 -7.48 3.08
CA LEU A 168 -15.62 -6.70 4.27
C LEU A 168 -15.96 -5.25 3.90
N GLY A 169 -15.22 -4.64 2.97
CA GLY A 169 -15.48 -3.31 2.42
C GLY A 169 -16.83 -3.22 1.70
N ALA A 170 -17.15 -4.20 0.87
CA ALA A 170 -18.45 -4.28 0.19
C ALA A 170 -19.61 -4.47 1.18
N LEU A 171 -19.42 -5.33 2.19
CA LEU A 171 -20.43 -5.59 3.21
C LEU A 171 -20.66 -4.36 4.10
N THR A 172 -19.60 -3.66 4.51
CA THR A 172 -19.73 -2.43 5.29
C THR A 172 -20.44 -1.33 4.50
N LEU A 173 -20.16 -1.18 3.20
CA LEU A 173 -20.94 -0.32 2.31
C LEU A 173 -22.41 -0.76 2.27
N ALA A 174 -22.67 -2.04 2.01
CA ALA A 174 -24.03 -2.57 1.93
C ALA A 174 -24.81 -2.34 3.24
N ILE A 175 -24.24 -2.67 4.41
CA ILE A 175 -24.88 -2.47 5.71
C ILE A 175 -25.11 -0.99 5.98
N ARG A 176 -24.12 -0.14 5.74
CA ARG A 176 -24.22 1.31 6.01
C ARG A 176 -25.30 1.99 5.16
N TYR A 177 -25.54 1.49 3.96
CA TYR A 177 -26.52 2.07 3.03
C TYR A 177 -27.85 1.29 2.94
N ARG A 178 -27.95 0.12 3.58
CA ARG A 178 -29.18 -0.68 3.65
C ARG A 178 -30.18 0.01 4.58
N GLY A 179 -31.05 0.84 3.99
CA GLY A 179 -32.10 1.59 4.69
C GLY A 179 -32.14 3.07 4.34
N GLN A 180 -31.05 3.61 3.76
CA GLN A 180 -31.07 4.95 3.19
C GLN A 180 -31.70 4.89 1.80
N ARG A 181 -33.04 5.00 1.71
CA ARG A 181 -33.79 5.14 0.45
C ARG A 181 -33.35 6.42 -0.28
N GLY A 182 -32.33 6.29 -1.13
CA GLY A 182 -31.85 7.38 -1.98
C GLY A 182 -30.87 8.36 -1.33
N GLY A 183 -30.46 8.16 -0.06
CA GLY A 183 -29.52 9.07 0.63
C GLY A 183 -28.14 9.11 -0.04
N LEU A 184 -27.60 7.95 -0.42
CA LEU A 184 -26.34 7.86 -1.14
C LEU A 184 -26.43 8.54 -2.53
N VAL A 185 -27.50 8.26 -3.26
CA VAL A 185 -27.77 8.89 -4.57
C VAL A 185 -27.97 10.40 -4.41
N ASN A 186 -28.63 10.85 -3.34
CA ASN A 186 -28.80 12.26 -3.04
C ASN A 186 -27.51 12.94 -2.60
N VAL A 187 -26.61 12.28 -1.86
CA VAL A 187 -25.28 12.84 -1.54
C VAL A 187 -24.45 12.95 -2.81
N ILE A 188 -24.48 11.92 -3.66
CA ILE A 188 -23.85 11.92 -4.99
C ILE A 188 -24.45 13.03 -5.89
N CYS A 189 -25.77 13.24 -5.88
CA CYS A 189 -26.44 14.27 -6.67
C CYS A 189 -26.30 15.67 -6.07
N ARG A 190 -26.24 15.82 -4.74
CA ARG A 190 -26.17 17.11 -4.01
C ARG A 190 -24.80 17.75 -4.14
N ASP A 191 -23.74 16.96 -4.16
CA ASP A 191 -22.37 17.46 -4.32
C ASP A 191 -22.01 17.66 -5.81
N GLY A 192 -23.01 17.75 -6.70
CA GLY A 192 -22.85 18.11 -8.12
C GLY A 192 -22.73 16.93 -9.08
N GLY A 193 -22.85 15.67 -8.63
CA GLY A 193 -22.75 14.49 -9.50
C GLY A 193 -23.84 14.38 -10.56
N SER A 194 -24.99 15.04 -10.38
CA SER A 194 -26.09 15.07 -11.37
C SER A 194 -25.79 15.98 -12.57
N HIS A 195 -24.99 17.04 -12.38
CA HIS A 195 -24.64 17.96 -13.47
C HIS A 195 -23.75 17.27 -14.52
N TYR A 196 -22.90 16.34 -14.08
CA TYR A 196 -22.07 15.51 -14.94
C TYR A 196 -22.86 14.42 -15.68
N LEU A 197 -23.94 13.89 -15.09
CA LEU A 197 -24.88 12.97 -15.77
C LEU A 197 -25.65 13.65 -16.90
N SER A 198 -25.95 14.95 -16.79
CA SER A 198 -26.64 15.72 -17.84
C SER A 198 -25.77 16.01 -19.07
N LEU A 199 -24.45 16.11 -18.87
CA LEU A 199 -23.47 16.28 -19.96
C LEU A 199 -23.26 14.99 -20.77
N LEU A 200 -23.54 13.82 -20.17
CA LEU A 200 -23.49 12.51 -20.82
C LEU A 200 -24.66 12.24 -21.79
N GLY A 201 -25.75 13.00 -21.70
CA GLY A 201 -26.98 12.77 -22.48
C GLY A 201 -27.14 13.62 -23.74
N ARG A 202 -26.19 14.53 -24.06
CA ARG A 202 -26.31 15.42 -25.22
C ARG A 202 -25.68 14.76 -26.45
N PRO A 203 -26.46 14.25 -27.41
CA PRO A 203 -25.91 13.84 -28.70
C PRO A 203 -25.28 15.07 -29.37
N ARG A 204 -24.06 14.90 -29.89
CA ARG A 204 -23.39 15.88 -30.74
C ARG A 204 -24.01 15.89 -32.13
#